data_AF-A0AAC9IYN7-F1
#
_entry.id   AF-A0AAC9IYN7-F1
#
_cell.length_a   1.000
_cell.length_b   1.000
_cell.length_c   1.000
_cell.angle_alpha   90.00
_cell.angle_beta   90.00
_cell.angle_gamma   90.00
#
_symmetry.space_group_name_H-M   'P 1'
#
loop_
_entity.id
_entity.type
_entity.pdbx_description
1 polymer ?
#
loop_
_entity_poly.entity_id
_entity_poly.type
_entity_poly.pdbx_seq_one_letter_code
_entity_poly.pdbx_strand_id
1 'polypeptide(L)'
;MPNIWTHILFCEEVADAVKKPYPFSKYENYMKLGAQGPDPFFYHNFWPWVKEGPVQEIGNLLHTEKCGGFLVDLITSAKNKSEHIKAYVYGFITHHILDRNTHPYIHYRAGYEGNKHQKLEVIIDTLLMEKYHNLKTWKTPVYKEIDVGFNLDKELSVFLYEAIQRNYSQLKQESAHYIQKSYKDMKLALRLLSDPYGWKNIVFSNLISSFSHQPIQNEKDYLNMQNKVWYHPATNERFTDSFIDLYSQAKAEGYEILSEVQRYWNDKDTSSKYLHSLIDDISYDTGKPLSLQLENRYAEPIV
;
A
#
# COMPACT_ATOMS: atom_id res chain seq x y z
N MET A 1 0.80 -6.24 2.86
CA MET A 1 1.00 -4.80 2.70
C MET A 1 2.11 -4.37 3.63
N PRO A 2 3.37 -4.10 3.23
CA PRO A 2 4.23 -3.27 4.09
C PRO A 2 3.38 -2.12 4.68
N ASN A 3 3.56 -1.74 5.93
CA ASN A 3 2.57 -0.83 6.53
C ASN A 3 2.84 0.61 6.03
N ILE A 4 2.06 1.57 6.52
CA ILE A 4 1.97 2.94 6.04
C ILE A 4 3.33 3.63 5.79
N TRP A 5 4.33 3.42 6.64
CA TRP A 5 5.62 4.11 6.49
C TRP A 5 6.41 3.60 5.30
N THR A 6 6.44 2.29 5.08
CA THR A 6 7.20 1.71 3.98
C THR A 6 6.64 2.16 2.63
N HIS A 7 5.32 2.27 2.51
CA HIS A 7 4.68 2.83 1.30
C HIS A 7 5.02 4.30 1.08
N ILE A 8 4.97 5.13 2.14
CA ILE A 8 5.34 6.55 2.04
C ILE A 8 6.78 6.67 1.56
N LEU A 9 7.71 5.97 2.21
CA LEU A 9 9.13 5.95 1.87
C LEU A 9 9.34 5.53 0.41
N PHE A 10 8.74 4.41 0.00
CA PHE A 10 8.85 3.91 -1.36
C PHE A 10 8.33 4.91 -2.39
N CYS A 11 7.18 5.50 -2.12
CA CYS A 11 6.57 6.46 -3.01
C CYS A 11 7.43 7.71 -3.20
N GLU A 12 7.99 8.27 -2.12
CA GLU A 12 8.92 9.39 -2.13
C GLU A 12 10.20 9.05 -2.91
N GLU A 13 10.82 7.90 -2.65
CA GLU A 13 12.06 7.51 -3.31
C GLU A 13 11.89 7.29 -4.82
N VAL A 14 10.79 6.68 -5.25
CA VAL A 14 10.50 6.48 -6.67
C VAL A 14 10.17 7.82 -7.34
N ALA A 15 9.36 8.67 -6.68
CA ALA A 15 9.04 10.01 -7.15
C ALA A 15 10.31 10.85 -7.40
N ASP A 16 11.26 10.82 -6.47
CA ASP A 16 12.53 11.52 -6.56
C ASP A 16 13.45 11.00 -7.67
N ALA A 17 13.36 9.70 -7.98
CA ALA A 17 14.13 9.07 -9.04
C ALA A 17 13.61 9.46 -10.44
N VAL A 18 12.28 9.55 -10.63
CA VAL A 18 11.66 9.77 -11.94
C VAL A 18 11.93 11.18 -12.50
N LYS A 19 11.81 12.24 -11.70
CA LYS A 19 11.99 13.62 -12.21
C LYS A 19 12.41 14.62 -11.13
N LYS A 20 13.38 15.48 -11.46
CA LYS A 20 13.75 16.66 -10.64
C LYS A 20 13.58 17.97 -11.44
N PRO A 21 12.86 18.98 -10.89
CA PRO A 21 12.10 18.95 -9.65
C PRO A 21 10.80 18.13 -9.77
N TYR A 22 10.42 17.50 -8.67
CA TYR A 22 9.26 16.63 -8.54
C TYR A 22 7.94 17.38 -8.85
N PRO A 23 7.07 16.85 -9.75
CA PRO A 23 5.91 17.59 -10.25
C PRO A 23 4.78 17.83 -9.23
N PHE A 24 4.76 17.14 -8.08
CA PHE A 24 3.66 17.28 -7.11
C PHE A 24 4.10 17.68 -5.70
N SER A 25 5.22 18.40 -5.53
CA SER A 25 5.69 18.83 -4.19
C SER A 25 4.62 19.59 -3.39
N LYS A 26 3.75 20.33 -4.08
CA LYS A 26 2.59 21.02 -3.47
C LYS A 26 1.48 20.07 -2.97
N TYR A 27 1.41 18.86 -3.52
CA TYR A 27 0.38 17.86 -3.27
C TYR A 27 0.97 16.56 -2.69
N GLU A 28 2.11 16.66 -2.01
CA GLU A 28 2.84 15.53 -1.43
C GLU A 28 1.95 14.67 -0.53
N ASN A 29 1.14 15.27 0.35
CA ASN A 29 0.21 14.51 1.20
C ASN A 29 -0.85 13.74 0.41
N TYR A 30 -1.27 14.23 -0.77
CA TYR A 30 -2.17 13.47 -1.65
C TYR A 30 -1.46 12.28 -2.27
N MET A 31 -0.18 12.44 -2.66
CA MET A 31 0.63 11.32 -3.12
C MET A 31 0.84 10.29 -1.99
N LYS A 32 1.21 10.72 -0.78
CA LYS A 32 1.39 9.85 0.38
C LYS A 32 0.11 9.10 0.76
N LEU A 33 -1.04 9.77 0.71
CA LEU A 33 -2.34 9.14 0.88
C LEU A 33 -2.63 8.15 -0.26
N GLY A 34 -2.29 8.50 -1.49
CA GLY A 34 -2.35 7.62 -2.64
C GLY A 34 -1.49 6.38 -2.48
N ALA A 35 -0.30 6.50 -1.89
CA ALA A 35 0.61 5.39 -1.60
C ALA A 35 0.02 4.36 -0.62
N GLN A 36 -1.10 4.66 0.02
CA GLN A 36 -1.88 3.70 0.81
C GLN A 36 -2.84 2.87 -0.04
N GLY A 37 -2.94 3.13 -1.36
CA GLY A 37 -3.68 2.28 -2.29
C GLY A 37 -5.12 2.00 -1.83
N PRO A 38 -5.57 0.73 -1.84
CA PRO A 38 -6.89 0.35 -1.35
C PRO A 38 -6.98 0.22 0.19
N ASP A 39 -5.87 0.28 0.94
CA ASP A 39 -5.85 0.03 2.38
C ASP A 39 -6.80 0.88 3.23
N PRO A 40 -7.12 2.15 2.91
CA PRO A 40 -8.10 2.90 3.66
C PRO A 40 -9.43 2.15 3.84
N PHE A 41 -9.81 1.28 2.90
CA PHE A 41 -11.05 0.49 2.97
C PHE A 41 -11.03 -0.56 4.09
N PHE A 42 -9.86 -1.07 4.50
CA PHE A 42 -9.75 -1.98 5.64
C PHE A 42 -9.98 -1.29 6.99
N TYR A 43 -9.77 0.02 7.05
CA TYR A 43 -10.07 0.81 8.24
C TYR A 43 -11.54 1.22 8.35
N HIS A 44 -12.38 0.96 7.34
CA HIS A 44 -13.77 1.38 7.37
C HIS A 44 -14.55 0.72 8.53
N ASN A 45 -15.00 1.51 9.51
CA ASN A 45 -15.57 1.01 10.77
C ASN A 45 -14.61 0.05 11.53
N PHE A 46 -13.32 0.39 11.66
CA PHE A 46 -12.27 -0.42 12.33
C PHE A 46 -12.50 -0.77 13.83
N TRP A 47 -13.66 -0.47 14.40
CA TRP A 47 -13.94 -0.76 15.80
C TRP A 47 -14.03 -2.27 16.06
N PRO A 48 -13.40 -2.81 17.12
CA PRO A 48 -13.32 -4.26 17.36
C PRO A 48 -14.66 -5.01 17.47
N TRP A 49 -15.76 -4.30 17.77
CA TRP A 49 -17.11 -4.86 17.89
C TRP A 49 -17.92 -4.78 16.59
N VAL A 50 -17.40 -4.14 15.55
CA VAL A 50 -18.05 -4.05 14.24
C VAL A 50 -17.54 -5.20 13.37
N LYS A 51 -18.47 -5.97 12.81
CA LYS A 51 -18.11 -7.01 11.84
C LYS A 51 -17.63 -6.37 10.54
N GLU A 52 -16.72 -7.07 9.85
CA GLU A 52 -16.33 -6.73 8.49
C GLU A 52 -17.56 -6.54 7.61
N GLY A 53 -17.52 -5.49 6.80
CA GLY A 53 -18.62 -5.08 5.97
C GLY A 53 -18.27 -5.09 4.48
N PRO A 54 -19.24 -4.69 3.63
CA PRO A 54 -19.07 -4.68 2.18
C PRO A 54 -18.01 -3.68 1.70
N VAL A 55 -17.44 -2.84 2.56
CA VAL A 55 -16.37 -1.88 2.18
C VAL A 55 -15.00 -2.56 2.25
N GLN A 56 -14.75 -3.41 3.24
CA GLN A 56 -13.54 -4.22 3.32
C GLN A 56 -13.41 -5.14 2.09
N GLU A 57 -14.53 -5.68 1.61
CA GLU A 57 -14.59 -6.47 0.37
C GLU A 57 -14.11 -5.68 -0.86
N ILE A 58 -14.37 -4.37 -0.92
CA ILE A 58 -13.83 -3.49 -1.97
C ILE A 58 -12.31 -3.46 -1.92
N GLY A 59 -11.75 -3.32 -0.71
CA GLY A 59 -10.32 -3.44 -0.46
C GLY A 59 -9.78 -4.76 -1.02
N ASN A 60 -10.37 -5.89 -0.62
CA ASN A 60 -9.95 -7.23 -1.08
C ASN A 60 -10.01 -7.38 -2.61
N LEU A 61 -11.09 -6.93 -3.26
CA LEU A 61 -11.24 -7.02 -4.71
C LEU A 61 -10.19 -6.18 -5.45
N LEU A 62 -9.87 -4.99 -4.94
CA LEU A 62 -8.83 -4.14 -5.54
C LEU A 62 -7.43 -4.80 -5.49
N HIS A 63 -7.17 -5.63 -4.47
CA HIS A 63 -5.92 -6.38 -4.32
C HIS A 63 -5.86 -7.68 -5.13
N THR A 64 -7.01 -8.27 -5.46
CA THR A 64 -7.08 -9.66 -5.98
C THR A 64 -7.80 -9.82 -7.31
N GLU A 65 -8.51 -8.81 -7.82
CA GLU A 65 -9.24 -8.89 -9.09
C GLU A 65 -8.97 -7.65 -9.95
N LYS A 66 -8.77 -7.83 -11.26
CA LYS A 66 -8.63 -6.74 -12.25
C LYS A 66 -7.59 -5.68 -11.87
N CYS A 67 -6.55 -6.06 -11.14
CA CYS A 67 -5.54 -5.18 -10.58
C CYS A 67 -4.92 -4.26 -11.65
N GLY A 68 -4.48 -4.84 -12.77
CA GLY A 68 -3.87 -4.09 -13.86
C GLY A 68 -4.88 -3.23 -14.61
N GLY A 69 -6.05 -3.79 -14.90
CA GLY A 69 -7.14 -3.09 -15.58
C GLY A 69 -7.59 -1.84 -14.82
N PHE A 70 -7.77 -1.96 -13.50
CA PHE A 70 -8.16 -0.86 -12.62
C PHE A 70 -7.08 0.23 -12.56
N LEU A 71 -5.80 -0.13 -12.43
CA LEU A 71 -4.71 0.85 -12.41
C LEU A 71 -4.59 1.61 -13.71
N VAL A 72 -4.73 0.94 -14.85
CA VAL A 72 -4.72 1.63 -16.15
C VAL A 72 -5.94 2.54 -16.30
N ASP A 73 -7.13 2.14 -15.84
CA ASP A 73 -8.29 3.05 -15.80
C ASP A 73 -8.03 4.29 -14.93
N LEU A 74 -7.42 4.13 -13.75
CA LEU A 74 -7.03 5.26 -12.90
C LEU A 74 -6.06 6.21 -13.62
N ILE A 75 -4.99 5.67 -14.22
CA ILE A 75 -3.98 6.47 -14.93
C ILE A 75 -4.61 7.22 -16.09
N THR A 76 -5.40 6.52 -16.92
CA THR A 76 -6.00 7.12 -18.11
C THR A 76 -7.05 8.16 -17.75
N SER A 77 -7.88 7.89 -16.74
CA SER A 77 -8.90 8.81 -16.23
C SER A 77 -8.31 10.04 -15.55
N ALA A 78 -7.11 9.96 -14.97
CA ALA A 78 -6.42 11.07 -14.31
C ALA A 78 -5.74 12.06 -15.27
N LYS A 79 -5.54 11.70 -16.56
CA LYS A 79 -4.77 12.49 -17.53
C LYS A 79 -5.15 13.97 -17.58
N ASN A 80 -6.45 14.26 -17.58
CA ASN A 80 -7.00 15.61 -17.66
C ASN A 80 -7.58 16.12 -16.33
N LYS A 81 -7.24 15.47 -15.21
CA LYS A 81 -7.69 15.88 -13.87
C LYS A 81 -6.71 16.87 -13.25
N SER A 82 -7.13 17.46 -12.14
CA SER A 82 -6.32 18.34 -11.31
C SER A 82 -5.06 17.64 -10.78
N GLU A 83 -4.04 18.44 -10.47
CA GLU A 83 -2.72 17.92 -10.08
C GLU A 83 -2.74 17.13 -8.76
N HIS A 84 -3.67 17.40 -7.84
CA HIS A 84 -3.82 16.61 -6.62
C HIS A 84 -4.40 15.21 -6.89
N ILE A 85 -5.25 15.06 -7.91
CA ILE A 85 -5.75 13.75 -8.37
C ILE A 85 -4.60 12.96 -9.00
N LYS A 86 -3.80 13.60 -9.85
CA LYS A 86 -2.62 12.96 -10.43
C LYS A 86 -1.62 12.55 -9.35
N ALA A 87 -1.39 13.38 -8.34
CA ALA A 87 -0.54 13.05 -7.20
C ALA A 87 -1.06 11.81 -6.45
N TYR A 88 -2.36 11.76 -6.15
CA TYR A 88 -2.97 10.59 -5.53
C TYR A 88 -2.83 9.32 -6.38
N VAL A 89 -3.13 9.39 -7.69
CA VAL A 89 -2.99 8.24 -8.59
C VAL A 89 -1.53 7.80 -8.72
N TYR A 90 -0.59 8.74 -8.74
CA TYR A 90 0.84 8.45 -8.72
C TYR A 90 1.22 7.61 -7.49
N GLY A 91 0.76 8.00 -6.30
CA GLY A 91 0.91 7.21 -5.09
C GLY A 91 0.24 5.83 -5.18
N PHE A 92 -0.99 5.77 -5.68
CA PHE A 92 -1.75 4.53 -5.79
C PHE A 92 -1.02 3.47 -6.63
N ILE A 93 -0.34 3.89 -7.70
CA ILE A 93 0.48 3.00 -8.53
C ILE A 93 1.68 2.45 -7.74
N THR A 94 2.37 3.30 -6.97
CA THR A 94 3.53 2.86 -6.17
C THR A 94 3.17 1.82 -5.14
N HIS A 95 1.94 1.87 -4.62
CA HIS A 95 1.45 0.88 -3.68
C HIS A 95 1.37 -0.52 -4.31
N HIS A 96 0.70 -0.65 -5.47
CA HIS A 96 0.63 -1.92 -6.21
C HIS A 96 2.00 -2.50 -6.52
N ILE A 97 2.92 -1.65 -6.98
CA ILE A 97 4.26 -2.05 -7.36
C ILE A 97 5.02 -2.58 -6.15
N LEU A 98 4.94 -1.90 -5.00
CA LEU A 98 5.62 -2.38 -3.80
C LEU A 98 5.04 -3.71 -3.32
N ASP A 99 3.72 -3.82 -3.29
CA ASP A 99 3.03 -5.01 -2.79
C ASP A 99 3.32 -6.25 -3.60
N ARG A 100 3.15 -6.16 -4.92
CA ARG A 100 3.34 -7.31 -5.80
C ARG A 100 4.76 -7.89 -5.70
N ASN A 101 5.74 -7.06 -5.33
CA ASN A 101 7.12 -7.50 -5.15
C ASN A 101 7.40 -8.01 -3.73
N THR A 102 6.72 -7.49 -2.70
CA THR A 102 7.09 -7.74 -1.29
C THR A 102 6.11 -8.62 -0.51
N HIS A 103 4.84 -8.70 -0.91
CA HIS A 103 3.82 -9.56 -0.30
C HIS A 103 4.21 -11.03 -0.28
N PRO A 104 4.81 -11.62 -1.34
CA PRO A 104 5.24 -13.00 -1.29
C PRO A 104 6.13 -13.31 -0.07
N TYR A 105 7.07 -12.42 0.23
CA TYR A 105 7.93 -12.54 1.40
C TYR A 105 7.17 -12.35 2.71
N ILE A 106 6.33 -11.30 2.79
CA ILE A 106 5.57 -10.99 4.00
C ILE A 106 4.60 -12.12 4.34
N HIS A 107 3.79 -12.60 3.39
CA HIS A 107 2.88 -13.72 3.62
C HIS A 107 3.62 -14.97 4.08
N TYR A 108 4.74 -15.30 3.43
CA TYR A 108 5.53 -16.47 3.82
C TYR A 108 6.07 -16.35 5.25
N ARG A 109 6.58 -15.18 5.64
CA ARG A 109 7.19 -14.95 6.96
C ARG A 109 6.22 -14.55 8.06
N ALA A 110 5.02 -14.10 7.73
CA ALA A 110 3.98 -13.82 8.72
C ALA A 110 3.13 -15.06 9.02
N GLY A 111 2.86 -15.87 7.99
CA GLY A 111 1.81 -16.87 8.03
C GLY A 111 0.42 -16.25 8.08
N TYR A 112 -0.59 -17.11 8.31
CA TYR A 112 -2.00 -16.78 8.13
C TYR A 112 -2.78 -16.75 9.45
N GLU A 113 -2.09 -16.68 10.59
CA GLU A 113 -2.69 -16.70 11.93
C GLU A 113 -2.84 -15.30 12.52
N GLY A 114 -4.08 -14.93 12.87
CA GLY A 114 -4.39 -13.69 13.57
C GLY A 114 -3.81 -12.46 12.87
N ASN A 115 -3.22 -11.56 13.65
CA ASN A 115 -2.69 -10.28 13.15
C ASN A 115 -1.17 -10.33 12.89
N LYS A 116 -0.59 -11.53 12.68
CA LYS A 116 0.85 -11.69 12.45
C LYS A 116 1.33 -10.99 11.19
N HIS A 117 0.50 -10.98 10.15
CA HIS A 117 0.73 -10.24 8.90
C HIS A 117 0.98 -8.77 9.18
N GLN A 118 0.02 -8.10 9.82
CA GLN A 118 0.16 -6.70 10.25
C GLN A 118 1.39 -6.49 11.15
N LYS A 119 1.62 -7.39 12.10
CA LYS A 119 2.75 -7.27 13.04
C LYS A 119 4.09 -7.26 12.30
N LEU A 120 4.27 -8.12 11.30
CA LEU A 120 5.49 -8.14 10.49
C LEU A 120 5.64 -6.84 9.70
N GLU A 121 4.56 -6.32 9.15
CA GLU A 121 4.56 -5.08 8.35
C GLU A 121 4.90 -3.84 9.18
N VAL A 122 4.38 -3.77 10.42
CA VAL A 122 4.74 -2.73 11.42
C VAL A 122 6.23 -2.81 11.81
N ILE A 123 6.78 -4.02 11.90
CA ILE A 123 8.20 -4.23 12.19
C ILE A 123 9.05 -3.76 11.01
N ILE A 124 8.69 -4.13 9.78
CA ILE A 124 9.38 -3.71 8.56
C ILE A 124 9.38 -2.18 8.44
N ASP A 125 8.23 -1.52 8.63
CA ASP A 125 8.13 -0.05 8.70
C ASP A 125 9.18 0.55 9.63
N THR A 126 9.28 0.00 10.85
CA THR A 126 10.17 0.51 11.87
C THR A 126 11.63 0.33 11.48
N LEU A 127 12.00 -0.84 10.95
CA LEU A 127 13.37 -1.11 10.50
C LEU A 127 13.79 -0.20 9.34
N LEU A 128 12.92 0.00 8.35
CA LEU A 128 13.26 0.81 7.18
C LEU A 128 13.33 2.29 7.51
N MET A 129 12.38 2.82 8.29
CA MET A 129 12.41 4.23 8.69
C MET A 129 13.59 4.55 9.61
N GLU A 130 13.99 3.62 10.49
CA GLU A 130 15.20 3.78 11.29
C GLU A 130 16.46 3.76 10.39
N LYS A 131 16.54 2.82 9.45
CA LYS A 131 17.69 2.67 8.53
C LYS A 131 17.88 3.87 7.60
N TYR A 132 16.81 4.35 6.96
CA TYR A 132 16.92 5.36 5.90
C TYR A 132 16.70 6.80 6.38
N HIS A 133 15.93 6.99 7.46
CA HIS A 133 15.60 8.34 7.97
C HIS A 133 16.01 8.59 9.41
N ASN A 134 16.61 7.61 10.11
CA ASN A 134 16.87 7.69 11.56
C ASN A 134 15.59 8.08 12.34
N LEU A 135 14.43 7.62 11.85
CA LEU A 135 13.11 8.00 12.35
C LEU A 135 12.54 6.89 13.22
N LYS A 136 12.08 7.27 14.42
CA LYS A 136 11.41 6.36 15.35
C LYS A 136 9.90 6.38 15.08
N THR A 137 9.41 5.39 14.34
CA THR A 137 8.00 5.28 13.91
C THR A 137 7.01 5.41 15.06
N TRP A 138 7.31 4.83 16.22
CA TRP A 138 6.46 4.91 17.41
C TRP A 138 6.36 6.31 18.03
N LYS A 139 7.33 7.20 17.75
CA LYS A 139 7.32 8.59 18.22
C LYS A 139 6.78 9.59 17.20
N THR A 140 6.56 9.15 15.96
CA THR A 140 6.13 10.02 14.86
C THR A 140 4.69 9.72 14.49
N PRO A 141 3.77 10.70 14.58
CA PRO A 141 2.36 10.49 14.28
C PRO A 141 2.10 10.40 12.77
N VAL A 142 2.18 9.20 12.21
CA VAL A 142 2.08 8.94 10.77
C VAL A 142 0.78 9.42 10.12
N TYR A 143 -0.32 9.51 10.86
CA TYR A 143 -1.59 10.03 10.34
C TYR A 143 -1.48 11.46 9.77
N LYS A 144 -0.44 12.22 10.18
CA LYS A 144 -0.18 13.58 9.68
C LYS A 144 0.43 13.57 8.27
N GLU A 145 1.17 12.53 7.91
CA GLU A 145 1.83 12.40 6.60
C GLU A 145 0.82 12.18 5.47
N ILE A 146 -0.33 11.58 5.78
CA ILE A 146 -1.43 11.34 4.83
C ILE A 146 -2.58 12.34 5.01
N ASP A 147 -2.41 13.39 5.82
CA ASP A 147 -3.47 14.35 6.11
C ASP A 147 -3.64 15.36 4.96
N VAL A 148 -4.73 15.24 4.22
CA VAL A 148 -5.13 16.18 3.16
C VAL A 148 -6.28 17.11 3.58
N GLY A 149 -6.61 17.15 4.87
CA GLY A 149 -7.68 17.94 5.45
C GLY A 149 -8.69 17.11 6.27
N PHE A 150 -9.69 17.80 6.85
CA PHE A 150 -10.74 17.15 7.62
C PHE A 150 -11.63 16.24 6.76
N ASN A 151 -11.93 16.69 5.54
CA ASN A 151 -12.61 15.90 4.53
C ASN A 151 -11.63 15.58 3.40
N LEU A 152 -11.89 14.48 2.72
CA LEU A 152 -11.21 14.17 1.48
C LEU A 152 -11.78 15.12 0.43
N ASP A 153 -10.95 15.54 -0.51
CA ASP A 153 -11.43 16.39 -1.59
C ASP A 153 -12.59 15.71 -2.35
N LYS A 154 -13.61 16.50 -2.71
CA LYS A 154 -14.82 15.97 -3.34
C LYS A 154 -14.53 15.45 -4.75
N GLU A 155 -13.67 16.13 -5.51
CA GLU A 155 -13.26 15.64 -6.83
C GLU A 155 -12.57 14.28 -6.70
N LEU A 156 -11.68 14.11 -5.71
CA LEU A 156 -10.99 12.85 -5.46
C LEU A 156 -11.91 11.71 -5.05
N SER A 157 -12.81 11.94 -4.10
CA SER A 157 -13.76 10.91 -3.68
C SER A 157 -14.69 10.45 -4.81
N VAL A 158 -15.17 11.38 -5.64
CA VAL A 158 -16.00 11.05 -6.82
C VAL A 158 -15.17 10.33 -7.90
N PHE A 159 -13.95 10.82 -8.18
CA PHE A 159 -13.06 10.20 -9.14
C PHE A 159 -12.77 8.73 -8.82
N LEU A 160 -12.41 8.44 -7.57
CA LEU A 160 -12.13 7.06 -7.14
C LEU A 160 -13.41 6.21 -7.13
N TYR A 161 -14.55 6.77 -6.71
CA TYR A 161 -15.83 6.09 -6.77
C TYR A 161 -16.20 5.65 -8.19
N GLU A 162 -16.10 6.55 -9.16
CA GLU A 162 -16.40 6.26 -10.57
C GLU A 162 -15.47 5.19 -11.13
N ALA A 163 -14.18 5.24 -10.82
CA ALA A 163 -13.22 4.22 -11.25
C ALA A 163 -13.54 2.83 -10.66
N ILE A 164 -13.86 2.76 -9.36
CA ILE A 164 -14.26 1.51 -8.70
C ILE A 164 -15.54 0.96 -9.34
N GLN A 165 -16.55 1.79 -9.57
CA GLN A 165 -17.83 1.36 -10.15
C GLN A 165 -17.69 0.86 -11.61
N ARG A 166 -16.81 1.48 -12.42
CA ARG A 166 -16.54 1.02 -13.79
C ARG A 166 -15.90 -0.37 -13.82
N ASN A 167 -15.02 -0.67 -12.87
CA ASN A 167 -14.23 -1.90 -12.87
C ASN A 167 -14.89 -3.04 -12.06
N TYR A 168 -15.65 -2.71 -11.03
CA TYR A 168 -16.25 -3.66 -10.09
C TYR A 168 -17.76 -3.41 -9.97
N SER A 169 -18.48 -3.59 -11.08
CA SER A 169 -19.93 -3.36 -11.17
C SER A 169 -20.77 -4.23 -10.23
N GLN A 170 -20.20 -5.29 -9.67
CA GLN A 170 -20.84 -6.10 -8.64
C GLN A 170 -21.02 -5.35 -7.30
N LEU A 171 -20.27 -4.27 -7.07
CA LEU A 171 -20.31 -3.48 -5.84
C LEU A 171 -21.53 -2.55 -5.80
N LYS A 172 -22.38 -2.74 -4.79
CA LYS A 172 -23.66 -2.01 -4.64
C LYS A 172 -23.56 -0.68 -3.88
N GLN A 173 -22.38 -0.08 -3.78
CA GLN A 173 -22.24 1.19 -3.06
C GLN A 173 -22.90 2.32 -3.86
N GLU A 174 -23.83 3.04 -3.24
CA GLU A 174 -24.65 4.06 -3.93
C GLU A 174 -23.94 5.42 -4.09
N SER A 175 -22.85 5.66 -3.33
CA SER A 175 -22.14 6.94 -3.36
C SER A 175 -20.69 6.83 -2.88
N ALA A 176 -19.91 7.89 -3.10
CA ALA A 176 -18.55 8.05 -2.62
C ALA A 176 -18.40 8.22 -1.09
N HIS A 177 -19.50 8.13 -0.32
CA HIS A 177 -19.46 8.35 1.13
C HIS A 177 -18.55 7.35 1.86
N TYR A 178 -18.52 6.09 1.41
CA TYR A 178 -17.66 5.08 2.03
C TYR A 178 -16.17 5.41 1.87
N ILE A 179 -15.75 6.02 0.74
CA ILE A 179 -14.36 6.48 0.53
C ILE A 179 -14.02 7.60 1.51
N GLN A 180 -14.89 8.59 1.62
CA GLN A 180 -14.73 9.70 2.56
C GLN A 180 -14.62 9.20 4.01
N LYS A 181 -15.44 8.22 4.36
CA LYS A 181 -15.45 7.63 5.70
C LYS A 181 -14.20 6.78 5.95
N SER A 182 -13.78 5.97 4.98
CA SER A 182 -12.56 5.14 5.04
C SER A 182 -11.31 5.99 5.31
N TYR A 183 -11.17 7.12 4.61
CA TYR A 183 -10.09 8.09 4.89
C TYR A 183 -10.11 8.62 6.33
N LYS A 184 -11.28 9.02 6.84
CA LYS A 184 -11.42 9.55 8.21
C LYS A 184 -11.12 8.48 9.25
N ASP A 185 -11.62 7.27 9.02
CA ASP A 185 -11.46 6.13 9.90
C ASP A 185 -9.99 5.68 9.95
N MET A 186 -9.30 5.61 8.80
CA MET A 186 -7.86 5.33 8.75
C MET A 186 -7.07 6.34 9.58
N LYS A 187 -7.32 7.65 9.39
CA LYS A 187 -6.66 8.70 10.19
C LYS A 187 -6.94 8.55 11.69
N LEU A 188 -8.19 8.23 12.05
CA LEU A 188 -8.57 8.04 13.44
C LEU A 188 -7.88 6.80 14.02
N ALA A 189 -7.87 5.68 13.31
CA ALA A 189 -7.23 4.43 13.72
C ALA A 189 -5.73 4.66 13.95
N LEU A 190 -5.01 5.24 12.99
CA LEU A 190 -3.58 5.55 13.11
C LEU A 190 -3.28 6.48 14.29
N ARG A 191 -4.16 7.46 14.56
CA ARG A 191 -4.05 8.34 15.74
C ARG A 191 -4.27 7.58 17.05
N LEU A 192 -5.21 6.63 17.09
CA LEU A 192 -5.50 5.83 18.28
C LEU A 192 -4.40 4.79 18.55
N LEU A 193 -3.84 4.20 17.50
CA LEU A 193 -2.77 3.20 17.55
C LEU A 193 -1.40 3.80 17.88
N SER A 194 -1.21 5.11 17.65
CA SER A 194 0.01 5.82 18.06
C SER A 194 0.21 5.77 19.57
N ASP A 195 1.34 5.22 20.01
CA ASP A 195 1.66 5.02 21.43
C ASP A 195 3.10 5.47 21.75
N PRO A 196 3.40 6.78 21.68
CA PRO A 196 4.77 7.31 21.80
C PRO A 196 5.43 7.04 23.17
N TYR A 197 4.62 6.77 24.20
CA TYR A 197 5.09 6.47 25.55
C TYR A 197 4.93 4.99 25.94
N GLY A 198 4.34 4.15 25.07
CA GLY A 198 4.20 2.70 25.29
C GLY A 198 3.10 2.28 26.28
N TRP A 199 2.35 3.21 26.88
CA TRP A 199 1.37 2.87 27.92
C TRP A 199 0.14 2.17 27.35
N LYS A 200 -0.25 2.46 26.10
CA LYS A 200 -1.40 1.78 25.49
C LYS A 200 -1.08 0.32 25.23
N ASN A 201 0.13 0.00 24.80
CA ASN A 201 0.57 -1.37 24.59
C ASN A 201 0.70 -2.14 25.92
N ILE A 202 1.00 -1.46 27.02
CA ILE A 202 0.97 -2.08 28.36
C ILE A 202 -0.48 -2.47 28.76
N VAL A 203 -1.45 -1.58 28.54
CA VAL A 203 -2.84 -1.78 29.01
C VAL A 203 -3.69 -2.61 28.03
N PHE A 204 -3.49 -2.43 26.73
CA PHE A 204 -4.32 -2.98 25.65
C PHE A 204 -3.53 -3.87 24.67
N SER A 205 -2.45 -4.49 25.14
CA SER A 205 -1.53 -5.33 24.36
C SER A 205 -2.23 -6.23 23.33
N ASN A 206 -3.22 -7.01 23.76
CA ASN A 206 -3.90 -8.00 22.90
C ASN A 206 -4.70 -7.38 21.74
N LEU A 207 -5.07 -6.10 21.85
CA LEU A 207 -5.89 -5.40 20.86
C LEU A 207 -5.04 -4.60 19.87
N ILE A 208 -3.95 -3.98 20.33
CA ILE A 208 -3.24 -2.98 19.51
C ILE A 208 -1.80 -3.34 19.15
N SER A 209 -1.17 -4.31 19.82
CA SER A 209 0.28 -4.56 19.68
C SER A 209 0.71 -4.94 18.26
N SER A 210 -0.14 -5.64 17.51
CA SER A 210 0.13 -6.01 16.11
C SER A 210 -0.04 -4.85 15.13
N PHE A 211 -0.69 -3.76 15.56
CA PHE A 211 -1.04 -2.61 14.72
C PHE A 211 -0.29 -1.33 15.13
N SER A 212 0.34 -1.32 16.30
CA SER A 212 1.02 -0.16 16.89
C SER A 212 2.54 -0.29 16.71
N HIS A 213 3.15 0.72 16.06
CA HIS A 213 4.61 0.80 15.95
C HIS A 213 5.26 0.87 17.34
N GLN A 214 6.30 0.07 17.54
CA GLN A 214 7.01 -0.09 18.81
C GLN A 214 8.52 -0.22 18.56
N PRO A 215 9.38 0.12 19.55
CA PRO A 215 10.80 -0.20 19.47
C PRO A 215 11.01 -1.70 19.28
N ILE A 216 11.90 -2.06 18.36
CA ILE A 216 12.27 -3.46 18.13
C ILE A 216 13.33 -3.86 19.15
N GLN A 217 13.01 -4.87 19.97
CA GLN A 217 13.85 -5.28 21.10
C GLN A 217 14.63 -6.58 20.86
N ASN A 218 14.43 -7.22 19.70
CA ASN A 218 15.05 -8.51 19.39
C ASN A 218 15.89 -8.43 18.11
N GLU A 219 16.81 -9.36 17.95
CA GLU A 219 17.75 -9.42 16.82
C GLU A 219 17.30 -10.38 15.72
N LYS A 220 15.98 -10.62 15.58
CA LYS A 220 15.47 -11.49 14.51
C LYS A 220 15.71 -10.85 13.15
N ASP A 221 16.08 -11.67 12.18
CA ASP A 221 16.32 -11.24 10.80
C ASP A 221 14.99 -11.11 10.02
N TYR A 222 14.19 -10.09 10.37
CA TYR A 222 12.89 -9.84 9.74
C TYR A 222 12.98 -9.48 8.25
N LEU A 223 14.13 -8.99 7.80
CA LEU A 223 14.35 -8.56 6.41
C LEU A 223 15.11 -9.61 5.58
N ASN A 224 15.46 -10.76 6.16
CA ASN A 224 16.26 -11.79 5.50
C ASN A 224 17.61 -11.28 4.96
N MET A 225 18.30 -10.45 5.75
CA MET A 225 19.62 -9.89 5.43
C MET A 225 20.73 -10.96 5.33
N GLN A 226 20.49 -12.15 5.89
CA GLN A 226 21.39 -13.30 5.74
C GLN A 226 21.12 -14.12 4.47
N ASN A 227 20.20 -13.68 3.62
CA ASN A 227 19.78 -14.35 2.38
C ASN A 227 19.45 -15.85 2.59
N LYS A 228 18.78 -16.18 3.69
CA LYS A 228 18.30 -17.53 3.94
C LYS A 228 17.23 -17.89 2.93
N VAL A 229 17.15 -19.19 2.65
CA VAL A 229 16.13 -19.73 1.77
C VAL A 229 14.74 -19.46 2.33
N TRP A 230 13.85 -19.05 1.47
CA TRP A 230 12.41 -18.99 1.70
C TRP A 230 11.68 -19.41 0.42
N TYR A 231 10.36 -19.60 0.50
CA TYR A 231 9.59 -20.09 -0.64
C TYR A 231 8.42 -19.17 -0.93
N HIS A 232 8.09 -19.04 -2.21
CA HIS A 232 6.93 -18.27 -2.62
C HIS A 232 5.64 -18.87 -2.04
N PRO A 233 4.80 -18.07 -1.38
CA PRO A 233 3.65 -18.57 -0.61
C PRO A 233 2.60 -19.26 -1.48
N ALA A 234 2.48 -18.91 -2.76
CA ALA A 234 1.57 -19.59 -3.69
C ALA A 234 2.20 -20.70 -4.57
N THR A 235 3.39 -20.48 -5.14
CA THR A 235 4.00 -21.41 -6.12
C THR A 235 5.01 -22.38 -5.51
N ASN A 236 5.42 -22.17 -4.25
CA ASN A 236 6.53 -22.89 -3.60
C ASN A 236 7.87 -22.79 -4.35
N GLU A 237 8.03 -21.78 -5.21
CA GLU A 237 9.30 -21.46 -5.87
C GLU A 237 10.33 -21.01 -4.83
N ARG A 238 11.60 -21.39 -5.01
CA ARG A 238 12.68 -21.14 -4.04
C ARG A 238 13.29 -19.76 -4.25
N PHE A 239 13.35 -18.95 -3.19
CA PHE A 239 13.96 -17.61 -3.16
C PHE A 239 15.05 -17.51 -2.08
N THR A 240 15.92 -16.50 -2.24
CA THR A 240 16.92 -16.11 -1.23
C THR A 240 16.99 -14.59 -1.03
N ASP A 241 16.22 -13.83 -1.81
CA ASP A 241 16.15 -12.38 -1.78
C ASP A 241 15.80 -11.89 -0.36
N SER A 242 16.47 -10.83 0.06
CA SER A 242 16.09 -10.07 1.24
C SER A 242 14.90 -9.17 0.90
N PHE A 243 14.21 -8.66 1.93
CA PHE A 243 13.20 -7.62 1.72
C PHE A 243 13.79 -6.41 0.98
N ILE A 244 15.06 -6.06 1.23
CA ILE A 244 15.74 -4.94 0.58
C ILE A 244 15.99 -5.20 -0.91
N ASP A 245 16.26 -6.46 -1.29
CA ASP A 245 16.42 -6.85 -2.69
C ASP A 245 15.09 -6.71 -3.44
N LEU A 246 14.01 -7.25 -2.86
CA LEU A 246 12.63 -7.13 -3.40
C LEU A 246 12.19 -5.66 -3.49
N TYR A 247 12.49 -4.86 -2.46
CA TYR A 247 12.23 -3.42 -2.44
C TYR A 247 13.00 -2.68 -3.56
N SER A 248 14.25 -3.06 -3.81
CA SER A 248 15.07 -2.47 -4.87
C SER A 248 14.57 -2.86 -6.28
N GLN A 249 14.11 -4.10 -6.45
CA GLN A 249 13.44 -4.56 -7.67
C GLN A 249 12.16 -3.74 -7.92
N ALA A 250 11.33 -3.58 -6.89
CA ALA A 250 10.13 -2.74 -6.95
C ALA A 250 10.46 -1.29 -7.32
N LYS A 251 11.57 -0.72 -6.82
CA LYS A 251 11.97 0.65 -7.18
C LYS A 251 12.35 0.80 -8.65
N ALA A 252 13.08 -0.17 -9.20
CA ALA A 252 13.45 -0.15 -10.62
C ALA A 252 12.20 -0.21 -11.51
N GLU A 253 11.26 -1.09 -11.17
CA GLU A 253 9.96 -1.20 -11.83
C GLU A 253 9.10 0.07 -11.68
N GLY A 254 9.06 0.63 -10.47
CA GLY A 254 8.40 1.90 -10.16
C GLY A 254 8.95 3.06 -11.00
N TYR A 255 10.27 3.15 -11.15
CA TYR A 255 10.89 4.16 -11.98
C TYR A 255 10.46 4.05 -13.44
N GLU A 256 10.45 2.84 -14.01
CA GLU A 256 10.04 2.60 -15.40
C GLU A 256 8.56 2.95 -15.61
N ILE A 257 7.67 2.38 -14.80
CA ILE A 257 6.22 2.59 -14.92
C ILE A 257 5.85 4.06 -14.74
N LEU A 258 6.38 4.73 -13.71
CA LEU A 258 6.01 6.11 -13.43
C LEU A 258 6.64 7.11 -14.42
N SER A 259 7.79 6.78 -15.01
CA SER A 259 8.34 7.54 -16.15
C SER A 259 7.40 7.47 -17.35
N GLU A 260 6.81 6.30 -17.62
CA GLU A 260 5.82 6.13 -18.68
C GLU A 260 4.52 6.89 -18.38
N VAL A 261 4.03 6.81 -17.14
CA VAL A 261 2.83 7.55 -16.69
C VAL A 261 3.02 9.06 -16.91
N GLN A 262 4.19 9.60 -16.54
CA GLN A 262 4.49 11.01 -16.78
C GLN A 262 4.54 11.36 -18.27
N ARG A 263 5.11 10.48 -19.12
CA ARG A 263 5.10 10.68 -20.56
C ARG A 263 3.67 10.71 -21.09
N TYR A 264 2.86 9.72 -20.72
CA TYR A 264 1.47 9.61 -21.12
C TYR A 264 0.60 10.80 -20.67
N TRP A 265 0.84 11.35 -19.48
CA TRP A 265 0.10 12.52 -19.01
C TRP A 265 0.51 13.83 -19.68
N ASN A 266 1.77 13.96 -20.12
CA ASN A 266 2.28 15.18 -20.73
C ASN A 266 2.10 15.22 -22.26
N ASP A 267 2.04 14.07 -22.91
CA ASP A 267 1.86 13.97 -24.36
C ASP A 267 0.44 13.52 -24.74
N LYS A 268 -0.20 14.26 -25.64
CA LYS A 268 -1.57 13.99 -26.10
C LYS A 268 -1.64 12.75 -27.00
N ASP A 269 -0.57 12.43 -27.72
CA ASP A 269 -0.56 11.40 -28.75
C ASP A 269 0.03 10.05 -28.26
N THR A 270 0.57 10.01 -27.04
CA THR A 270 1.09 8.78 -26.44
C THR A 270 -0.05 7.79 -26.15
N SER A 271 0.06 6.56 -26.68
CA SER A 271 -0.88 5.47 -26.45
C SER A 271 -0.71 4.84 -25.08
N SER A 272 -1.81 4.44 -24.42
CA SER A 272 -1.77 3.67 -23.16
C SER A 272 -1.33 2.21 -23.33
N LYS A 273 -1.10 1.73 -24.57
CA LYS A 273 -0.74 0.32 -24.84
C LYS A 273 0.50 -0.14 -24.08
N TYR A 274 1.53 0.70 -23.99
CA TYR A 274 2.75 0.34 -23.28
C TYR A 274 2.54 0.33 -21.75
N LEU A 275 1.69 1.21 -21.21
CA LEU A 275 1.28 1.16 -19.79
C LEU A 275 0.61 -0.17 -19.45
N HIS A 276 -0.27 -0.68 -20.32
CA HIS A 276 -0.90 -1.99 -20.09
C HIS A 276 0.13 -3.12 -19.99
N SER A 277 1.17 -3.12 -20.84
CA SER A 277 2.21 -4.16 -20.79
C SER A 277 3.14 -4.04 -19.59
N LEU A 278 3.38 -2.84 -19.07
CA LEU A 278 4.24 -2.65 -17.90
C LEU A 278 3.53 -2.98 -16.58
N ILE A 279 2.26 -2.58 -16.47
CA ILE A 279 1.48 -2.82 -15.26
C ILE A 279 1.07 -4.29 -15.19
N ASP A 280 0.56 -4.85 -16.29
CA ASP A 280 0.03 -6.22 -16.37
C ASP A 280 -1.03 -6.54 -15.29
N ASP A 281 -1.75 -7.65 -15.41
CA ASP A 281 -2.79 -8.02 -14.45
C ASP A 281 -2.23 -8.90 -13.33
N ILE A 282 -1.38 -8.29 -12.48
CA ILE A 282 -0.64 -8.95 -11.40
C ILE A 282 -1.32 -8.71 -10.05
N SER A 283 -1.51 -9.79 -9.29
CA SER A 283 -2.02 -9.76 -7.92
C SER A 283 -1.11 -8.97 -6.98
N TYR A 284 -1.69 -8.17 -6.10
CA TYR A 284 -0.96 -7.50 -5.01
C TYR A 284 -0.40 -8.54 -4.04
N ASP A 285 -1.17 -9.59 -3.74
CA ASP A 285 -0.86 -10.61 -2.73
C ASP A 285 0.17 -11.65 -3.17
N THR A 286 0.05 -12.12 -4.41
CA THR A 286 0.91 -13.20 -4.89
C THR A 286 2.07 -12.71 -5.73
N GLY A 287 2.03 -11.47 -6.26
CA GLY A 287 3.05 -11.01 -7.20
C GLY A 287 3.06 -11.78 -8.52
N LYS A 288 2.02 -12.57 -8.81
CA LYS A 288 1.89 -13.38 -10.02
C LYS A 288 0.65 -12.96 -10.82
N PRO A 289 0.59 -13.29 -12.13
CA PRO A 289 -0.56 -12.99 -12.96
C PRO A 289 -1.86 -13.56 -12.40
N LEU A 290 -2.93 -12.76 -12.38
CA LEU A 290 -4.26 -13.16 -11.91
C LEU A 290 -4.85 -14.32 -12.72
N SER A 291 -4.44 -14.47 -13.98
CA SER A 291 -4.83 -15.59 -14.86
C SER A 291 -4.42 -16.96 -14.33
N LEU A 292 -3.44 -17.02 -13.42
CA LEU A 292 -2.98 -18.26 -12.80
C LEU A 292 -3.87 -18.72 -11.62
N GLN A 293 -4.75 -17.85 -11.10
CA GLN A 293 -5.68 -18.15 -10.00
C GLN A 293 -4.98 -18.78 -8.78
N LEU A 294 -3.84 -18.20 -8.42
CA LEU A 294 -2.99 -18.70 -7.34
C LEU A 294 -3.48 -18.22 -5.97
N GLU A 295 -3.32 -19.07 -4.97
CA GLU A 295 -3.63 -18.76 -3.57
C GLU A 295 -2.40 -18.99 -2.70
N ASN A 296 -2.19 -18.09 -1.73
CA ASN A 296 -1.13 -18.19 -0.74
C ASN A 296 -1.43 -19.32 0.26
N ARG A 297 -0.52 -20.29 0.38
CA ARG A 297 -0.70 -21.52 1.18
C ARG A 297 0.55 -21.93 1.98
N TYR A 298 1.74 -21.67 1.45
CA TYR A 298 3.01 -21.99 2.11
C TYR A 298 3.43 -20.84 3.02
N ALA A 299 3.97 -21.15 4.20
CA ALA A 299 4.51 -20.18 5.15
C ALA A 299 5.53 -20.81 6.10
N GLU A 300 6.49 -20.02 6.56
CA GLU A 300 7.40 -20.31 7.68
C GLU A 300 7.46 -19.06 8.58
N PRO A 301 6.52 -18.92 9.54
CA PRO A 301 6.35 -17.70 10.30
C PRO A 301 7.53 -17.33 11.20
N ILE A 302 7.88 -16.04 11.25
CA ILE A 302 8.93 -15.48 12.13
C ILE A 302 8.34 -14.61 13.27
N VAL A 303 7.05 -14.27 13.19
CA VAL A 303 6.30 -13.38 14.10
C VAL A 303 5.20 -14.06 14.89
#